data_AF-A0A6A3IAP7-F1
#
_entry.id   AF-A0A6A3IAP7-F1
#
_cell.length_a   1.000
_cell.length_b   1.000
_cell.length_c   1.000
_cell.angle_alpha   90.00
_cell.angle_beta   90.00
_cell.angle_gamma   90.00
#
_symmetry.space_group_name_H-M   'P 1'
#
loop_
_entity.id
_entity.type
_entity.pdbx_description
1 polymer ?
#
loop_
_entity_poly.entity_id
_entity_poly.type
_entity_poly.pdbx_seq_one_letter_code
_entity_poly.pdbx_strand_id
1 'polypeptide(L)'
;MRTEEFRQLKPTNKVVIVTDNAPAHSDVDALARAALARDGVINGNRLVILRLAPYSPMLNPIEGCWSVLKAHMKAYMAKRKEEFLVRGDYDTYVAQRFAIMERSVEVCSPEITRRLVWRMERHCLKALFAAQKGEDMELGK
;
A
#
# COMPACT_ATOMS: atom_id res chain seq x y z
N MET A 1 -10.46 1.85 8.83
CA MET A 1 -9.47 2.95 8.66
C MET A 1 -9.31 3.63 10.01
N ARG A 2 -8.10 3.85 10.54
CA ARG A 2 -7.93 4.56 11.82
C ARG A 2 -8.15 6.05 11.59
N THR A 3 -9.36 6.53 11.84
CA THR A 3 -9.84 7.89 11.52
C THR A 3 -9.23 8.99 12.41
N GLU A 4 -8.63 8.63 13.54
CA GLU A 4 -8.10 9.60 14.52
C GLU A 4 -6.88 10.38 14.03
N GLU A 5 -6.00 9.76 13.25
CA GLU A 5 -4.80 10.44 12.72
C GLU A 5 -5.17 11.60 11.79
N PHE A 6 -6.27 11.47 11.05
CA PHE A 6 -6.76 12.51 10.16
C PHE A 6 -7.33 13.72 10.90
N ARG A 7 -7.89 13.52 12.11
CA ARG A 7 -8.39 14.60 12.96
C ARG A 7 -7.27 15.50 13.48
N GLN A 8 -6.06 14.95 13.62
CA GLN A 8 -4.88 15.68 14.10
C GLN A 8 -4.20 16.52 13.01
N LEU A 9 -4.59 16.37 11.74
CA LEU A 9 -4.04 17.15 10.64
C LEU A 9 -4.53 18.60 10.69
N LYS A 10 -3.61 19.56 10.52
CA LYS A 10 -3.97 20.99 10.48
C LYS A 10 -5.06 21.23 9.44
N PRO A 11 -6.02 22.15 9.68
CA PRO A 11 -7.13 22.42 8.77
C PRO A 11 -6.72 22.75 7.32
N THR A 12 -5.50 23.26 7.11
CA THR A 12 -4.94 23.59 5.80
C THR A 12 -4.43 22.38 5.02
N ASN A 13 -4.15 21.25 5.67
CA ASN A 13 -3.66 20.05 4.99
C ASN A 13 -4.78 19.41 4.15
N LYS A 14 -4.45 19.14 2.89
CA LYS A 14 -5.22 18.22 2.04
C LYS A 14 -4.87 16.77 2.40
N VAL A 15 -5.85 15.89 2.28
CA VAL A 15 -5.67 14.43 2.34
C VAL A 15 -5.87 13.89 0.95
N VAL A 16 -4.88 13.19 0.43
CA VAL A 16 -4.88 12.67 -0.94
C VAL A 16 -4.98 11.14 -0.87
N ILE A 17 -5.96 10.57 -1.57
CA ILE A 17 -6.05 9.13 -1.81
C ILE A 17 -5.57 8.88 -3.24
N VAL A 18 -4.52 8.07 -3.37
CA VAL A 18 -3.99 7.64 -4.67
C VAL A 18 -4.47 6.22 -4.94
N THR A 19 -5.04 5.98 -6.11
CA THR A 19 -5.58 4.68 -6.51
C THR A 19 -5.22 4.36 -7.95
N ASP A 20 -5.00 3.07 -8.23
CA ASP A 20 -4.93 2.57 -9.60
C ASP A 20 -6.33 2.47 -10.24
N ASN A 21 -6.39 1.93 -11.46
CA ASN A 21 -7.62 1.75 -12.22
C ASN A 21 -8.22 0.33 -12.12
N ALA A 22 -7.93 -0.42 -11.05
CA ALA A 22 -8.55 -1.73 -10.86
C ALA A 22 -10.09 -1.62 -10.79
N PRO A 23 -10.86 -2.60 -11.33
CA PRO A 23 -12.33 -2.55 -11.29
C PRO A 23 -12.90 -2.43 -9.87
N ALA A 24 -12.21 -3.01 -8.88
CA ALA A 24 -12.55 -2.92 -7.47
C ALA A 24 -12.52 -1.47 -6.93
N HIS A 25 -11.84 -0.55 -7.60
CA HIS A 25 -11.74 0.86 -7.24
C HIS A 25 -12.73 1.76 -8.00
N SER A 26 -13.69 1.18 -8.72
CA SER A 26 -14.70 1.91 -9.50
C SER A 26 -15.51 2.91 -8.66
N ASP A 27 -15.74 2.61 -7.38
CA ASP A 27 -16.55 3.44 -6.47
C ASP A 27 -15.73 4.10 -5.33
N VAL A 28 -14.40 4.12 -5.46
CA VAL A 28 -13.51 4.64 -4.41
C VAL A 28 -13.79 6.10 -4.06
N ASP A 29 -14.20 6.92 -5.04
CA ASP A 29 -14.55 8.31 -4.83
C ASP A 29 -15.78 8.48 -3.92
N ALA A 30 -16.85 7.74 -4.18
CA ALA A 30 -18.07 7.83 -3.40
C ALA A 30 -17.85 7.27 -1.98
N LEU A 31 -17.15 6.14 -1.86
CA LEU A 31 -16.80 5.52 -0.60
C LEU A 31 -15.91 6.41 0.26
N ALA A 32 -14.87 7.02 -0.32
CA ALA A 32 -13.99 7.94 0.40
C ALA A 32 -14.76 9.17 0.90
N ARG A 33 -15.65 9.74 0.09
CA ARG A 33 -16.49 10.87 0.52
C ARG A 33 -17.47 10.48 1.62
N ALA A 34 -18.07 9.29 1.54
CA ALA A 34 -18.96 8.79 2.58
C ALA A 34 -18.19 8.60 3.90
N ALA A 35 -17.10 7.84 3.89
CA ALA A 35 -16.36 7.48 5.11
C ALA A 35 -15.55 8.63 5.72
N LEU A 36 -15.10 9.61 4.93
CA LEU A 36 -14.21 10.67 5.42
C LEU A 36 -14.91 12.01 5.59
N ALA A 37 -15.80 12.36 4.67
CA ALA A 37 -16.44 13.67 4.67
C ALA A 37 -17.75 13.68 5.46
N ARG A 38 -18.57 12.62 5.36
CA ARG A 38 -19.86 12.57 6.09
C ARG A 38 -19.67 12.30 7.58
N ASP A 39 -18.70 11.47 7.94
CA ASP A 39 -18.38 11.17 9.35
C ASP A 39 -17.64 12.33 10.06
N GLY A 40 -17.51 13.50 9.41
CA GLY A 40 -16.87 14.69 9.94
C GLY A 40 -15.37 14.56 10.19
N VAL A 41 -14.74 13.48 9.69
CA VAL A 41 -13.32 13.20 9.91
C VAL A 41 -12.46 14.21 9.15
N ILE A 42 -12.83 14.53 7.91
CA ILE A 42 -12.15 15.52 7.06
C ILE A 42 -13.24 16.34 6.34
N ASN A 43 -13.12 17.67 6.33
CA ASN A 43 -13.99 18.50 5.48
C ASN A 43 -13.85 18.04 4.01
N GLY A 44 -14.96 17.82 3.30
CA GLY A 44 -14.93 17.33 1.91
C GLY A 44 -14.04 18.15 0.96
N ASN A 45 -13.86 19.45 1.23
CA ASN A 45 -12.97 20.32 0.45
C ASN A 45 -11.48 20.02 0.65
N ARG A 46 -11.12 19.25 1.67
CA ARG A 46 -9.75 18.82 1.98
C ARG A 46 -9.41 17.45 1.38
N LEU A 47 -10.40 16.70 0.92
CA LEU A 47 -10.19 15.38 0.30
C LEU A 47 -9.91 15.54 -1.19
N VAL A 48 -8.81 14.94 -1.65
CA VAL A 48 -8.42 14.85 -3.05
C VAL A 48 -8.30 13.37 -3.40
N ILE A 49 -8.88 12.96 -4.51
CA ILE A 49 -8.76 11.59 -5.02
C ILE A 49 -7.99 11.68 -6.34
N LEU A 50 -6.88 10.95 -6.42
CA LEU A 50 -6.00 10.90 -7.58
C LEU A 50 -6.05 9.49 -8.17
N ARG A 51 -6.61 9.39 -9.38
CA ARG A 51 -6.65 8.15 -10.14
C ARG A 51 -5.46 8.10 -11.09
N LEU A 52 -4.67 7.04 -10.97
CA LEU A 52 -3.54 6.82 -11.87
C LEU A 52 -4.04 6.35 -13.24
N ALA A 53 -3.29 6.70 -14.28
CA ALA A 53 -3.52 6.16 -15.61
C ALA A 53 -3.32 4.63 -15.59
N PRO A 54 -3.98 3.89 -16.51
CA PRO A 54 -3.74 2.46 -16.68
C PRO A 54 -2.25 2.14 -16.80
N TYR A 55 -1.84 0.98 -16.27
CA TYR A 55 -0.46 0.47 -16.37
C TYR A 55 0.62 1.46 -15.89
N SER A 56 0.31 2.29 -14.88
CA SER A 56 1.26 3.25 -14.30
C SER A 56 1.71 2.89 -12.86
N PRO A 57 2.17 1.66 -12.56
CA PRO A 57 2.60 1.28 -11.22
C PRO A 57 3.80 2.11 -10.73
N MET A 58 4.54 2.75 -11.64
CA MET A 58 5.69 3.62 -11.34
C MET A 58 5.29 4.89 -10.61
N LEU A 59 4.02 5.28 -10.78
CA LEU A 59 3.43 6.43 -10.12
C LEU A 59 2.69 6.02 -8.84
N ASN A 60 2.69 4.74 -8.47
CA ASN A 60 2.03 4.22 -7.28
C ASN A 60 3.05 3.86 -6.17
N PRO A 61 3.21 4.71 -5.13
CA PRO A 61 4.23 4.50 -4.10
C PRO A 61 4.01 3.23 -3.27
N ILE A 62 2.78 2.68 -3.24
CA ILE A 62 2.50 1.45 -2.52
C ILE A 62 3.23 0.24 -3.12
N GLU A 63 3.53 0.25 -4.42
CA GLU A 63 4.24 -0.86 -5.10
C GLU A 63 5.65 -1.05 -4.55
N GLY A 64 6.35 0.06 -4.30
CA GLY A 64 7.65 0.05 -3.65
C GLY A 64 7.58 -0.40 -2.19
N CYS A 65 6.54 0.02 -1.47
CA CYS A 65 6.30 -0.43 -0.09
C CYS A 65 6.05 -1.94 -0.03
N TRP A 66 5.20 -2.46 -0.92
CA TRP A 66 4.95 -3.90 -1.06
C TRP A 66 6.21 -4.67 -1.43
N SER A 67 7.07 -4.12 -2.28
CA SER A 67 8.33 -4.77 -2.66
C SER A 67 9.24 -4.98 -1.45
N VAL A 68 9.36 -3.95 -0.59
CA VAL A 68 10.11 -4.06 0.67
C VAL A 68 9.45 -5.08 1.60
N LEU A 69 8.14 -4.98 1.87
CA LEU A 69 7.45 -5.91 2.77
C LEU A 69 7.60 -7.37 2.29
N LYS A 70 7.40 -7.63 1.00
CA LYS A 70 7.61 -8.96 0.39
C LYS A 70 9.03 -9.46 0.57
N ALA A 71 10.05 -8.59 0.49
CA ALA A 71 11.44 -9.00 0.71
C ALA A 71 11.67 -9.47 2.16
N HIS A 72 11.14 -8.73 3.14
CA HIS A 72 11.21 -9.11 4.56
C HIS A 72 10.42 -10.39 4.84
N MET A 73 9.21 -10.52 4.29
CA MET A 73 8.40 -11.75 4.40
C MET A 73 9.13 -12.95 3.79
N LYS A 74 9.74 -12.80 2.60
CA LYS A 74 10.54 -13.86 1.97
C LYS A 74 11.70 -14.29 2.86
N ALA A 75 12.42 -13.34 3.47
CA ALA A 75 13.49 -13.66 4.42
C ALA A 75 12.97 -14.36 5.68
N TYR A 76 11.82 -13.94 6.21
CA TYR A 76 11.17 -14.57 7.35
C TYR A 76 10.75 -16.02 7.06
N MET A 77 10.11 -16.25 5.90
CA MET A 77 9.66 -17.58 5.46
C MET A 77 10.85 -18.48 5.12
N ALA A 78 11.93 -17.93 4.55
CA ALA A 78 13.13 -18.69 4.21
C ALA A 78 13.81 -19.32 5.45
N LYS A 79 13.67 -18.70 6.62
CA LYS A 79 14.15 -19.25 7.91
C LYS A 79 13.26 -20.36 8.46
N ARG A 80 12.06 -20.55 7.88
CA ARG A 80 11.02 -21.48 8.34
C ARG A 80 10.60 -22.46 7.25
N LYS A 81 11.48 -22.75 6.29
CA LYS A 81 11.17 -23.62 5.15
C LYS A 81 10.65 -24.99 5.60
N GLU A 82 11.17 -25.52 6.71
CA GLU A 82 10.72 -26.79 7.28
C GLU A 82 9.26 -26.73 7.76
N GLU A 83 8.82 -25.62 8.37
CA GLU A 83 7.42 -25.43 8.79
C GLU A 83 6.44 -25.44 7.60
N PHE A 84 6.90 -25.10 6.38
CA PHE A 84 6.09 -25.15 5.16
C PHE A 84 5.91 -26.56 4.58
N LEU A 85 6.75 -27.52 4.99
CA LEU A 85 6.77 -28.90 4.50
C LEU A 85 5.99 -29.85 5.41
N VAL A 86 5.52 -29.37 6.55
CA VAL A 86 4.69 -30.13 7.49
C VAL A 86 3.30 -29.52 7.57
N ARG A 87 2.34 -30.34 8.02
CA ARG A 87 0.98 -29.88 8.28
C ARG A 87 0.87 -29.10 9.60
N GLY A 88 1.79 -29.36 10.54
CA GLY A 88 1.70 -28.81 11.90
C GLY A 88 0.40 -29.22 12.58
N ASP A 89 -0.18 -28.28 13.32
CA ASP A 89 -1.44 -28.45 14.07
C ASP A 89 -2.70 -28.23 13.22
N TYR A 90 -2.56 -27.89 11.94
CA TYR A 90 -3.69 -27.58 11.06
C TYR A 90 -4.23 -28.82 10.32
N ASP A 91 -5.43 -28.70 9.75
CA ASP A 91 -6.05 -29.79 8.99
C ASP A 91 -5.43 -29.97 7.59
N THR A 92 -4.82 -28.93 7.03
CA THR A 92 -4.22 -28.94 5.69
C THR A 92 -2.89 -28.20 5.64
N TYR A 93 -2.03 -28.60 4.70
CA TYR A 93 -0.80 -27.86 4.38
C TYR A 93 -1.09 -26.41 3.98
N VAL A 94 -2.22 -26.16 3.30
CA VAL A 94 -2.60 -24.81 2.87
C VAL A 94 -2.86 -23.92 4.09
N ALA A 95 -3.60 -24.42 5.08
CA ALA A 95 -3.88 -23.68 6.31
C ALA A 95 -2.60 -23.35 7.10
N GLN A 96 -1.70 -24.33 7.28
CA GLN A 96 -0.40 -24.09 7.92
C GLN A 96 0.42 -23.03 7.17
N ARG A 97 0.49 -23.11 5.84
CA ARG A 97 1.23 -22.14 5.02
C ARG A 97 0.59 -20.75 5.12
N PHE A 98 -0.72 -20.66 5.12
CA PHE A 98 -1.44 -19.41 5.29
C PHE A 98 -1.15 -18.78 6.65
N ALA A 99 -1.18 -19.56 7.73
CA ALA A 99 -0.81 -19.11 9.06
C ALA A 99 0.65 -18.62 9.16
N ILE A 100 1.59 -19.27 8.46
CA ILE A 100 2.97 -18.77 8.40
C ILE A 100 3.04 -17.44 7.62
N MET A 101 2.31 -17.32 6.52
CA MET A 101 2.26 -16.07 5.73
C MET A 101 1.63 -14.93 6.54
N GLU A 102 0.54 -15.17 7.25
CA GLU A 102 -0.12 -14.19 8.12
C GLU A 102 0.81 -13.71 9.22
N ARG A 103 1.46 -14.63 9.95
CA ARG A 103 2.50 -14.30 10.94
C ARG A 103 3.65 -13.49 10.31
N SER A 104 4.04 -13.79 9.07
CA SER A 104 5.09 -13.03 8.40
C SER A 104 4.66 -11.60 8.09
N VAL A 105 3.37 -11.36 7.76
CA VAL A 105 2.85 -10.00 7.58
C VAL A 105 2.87 -9.24 8.90
N GLU A 106 2.42 -9.85 10.00
CA GLU A 106 2.43 -9.22 11.32
C GLU A 106 3.84 -8.81 11.76
N VAL A 107 4.80 -9.73 11.61
CA VAL A 107 6.20 -9.50 11.99
C VAL A 107 6.87 -8.45 11.10
N CYS A 108 6.56 -8.44 9.81
CA CYS A 108 7.22 -7.56 8.85
C CYS A 108 6.48 -6.22 8.61
N SER A 109 5.23 -6.07 9.06
CA SER A 109 4.46 -4.84 8.91
C SER A 109 5.15 -3.59 9.49
N PRO A 110 5.87 -3.66 10.63
CA PRO A 110 6.61 -2.51 11.17
C PRO A 110 7.68 -1.94 10.21
N GLU A 111 8.12 -2.70 9.20
CA GLU A 111 9.07 -2.22 8.19
C GLU A 111 8.46 -1.16 7.26
N ILE A 112 7.12 -1.09 7.18
CA ILE A 112 6.38 -0.03 6.50
C ILE A 112 6.39 1.24 7.37
N THR A 113 7.54 1.89 7.41
CA THR A 113 7.76 3.13 8.16
C THR A 113 7.36 4.35 7.34
N ARG A 114 7.07 5.47 8.01
CA ARG A 114 6.88 6.78 7.34
C ARG A 114 8.07 7.17 6.46
N ARG A 115 9.30 6.82 6.89
CA ARG A 115 10.52 7.07 6.12
C ARG A 115 10.58 6.24 4.84
N LEU A 116 10.09 5.01 4.87
CA LEU A 116 9.98 4.16 3.68
C LEU A 116 8.97 4.75 2.70
N VAL A 117 7.77 5.08 3.17
CA VAL A 117 6.71 5.67 2.34
C VAL A 117 7.21 6.95 1.64
N TRP A 118 7.83 7.86 2.40
CA TRP A 118 8.44 9.07 1.83
C TRP A 118 9.50 8.78 0.76
N ARG A 119 10.30 7.72 0.96
CA ARG A 119 11.29 7.31 -0.04
C ARG A 119 10.62 6.82 -1.33
N MET A 120 9.52 6.07 -1.22
CA MET A 120 8.79 5.55 -2.37
C MET A 120 8.06 6.68 -3.12
N GLU A 121 7.47 7.64 -2.41
CA GLU A 121 6.89 8.85 -3.03
C GLU A 121 7.94 9.62 -3.86
N ARG A 122 9.16 9.80 -3.33
CA ARG A 122 10.25 10.42 -4.09
C ARG A 122 10.70 9.59 -5.30
N HIS A 123 10.55 8.27 -5.24
CA HIS A 123 10.83 7.42 -6.40
C HIS A 123 9.77 7.63 -7.49
N CYS A 124 8.48 7.66 -7.13
CA CYS A 124 7.40 7.98 -8.05
C CYS A 124 7.54 9.38 -8.67
N LEU A 125 8.04 10.36 -7.91
CA LEU A 125 8.30 11.70 -8.45
C LEU A 125 9.33 11.69 -9.59
N LYS A 126 10.36 10.83 -9.50
CA LYS A 126 11.32 10.68 -10.60
C LYS A 126 10.66 10.08 -11.84
N ALA A 127 9.83 9.06 -11.66
CA ALA A 127 9.05 8.47 -12.74
C ALA A 127 8.09 9.48 -13.38
N LEU A 128 7.47 10.36 -12.59
CA LEU A 128 6.63 11.44 -13.11
C LEU A 128 7.41 12.38 -14.04
N PHE A 129 8.64 12.76 -13.67
CA PHE A 129 9.48 13.59 -14.53
C PHE A 129 9.88 12.88 -15.83
N ALA A 130 10.16 11.58 -15.77
CA ALA A 130 10.43 10.76 -16.96
C ALA A 130 9.19 10.75 -17.89
N ALA A 131 8.01 10.47 -17.34
CA ALA A 131 6.75 10.48 -18.07
C ALA A 131 6.48 11.83 -18.77
N GLN A 132 6.73 12.95 -18.07
CA GLN A 132 6.55 14.30 -18.62
C GLN A 132 7.45 14.58 -19.83
N LYS A 133 8.62 13.92 -19.90
CA LYS A 133 9.56 14.04 -21.02
C LYS A 133 9.34 12.99 -22.11
N GLY A 134 8.38 12.07 -21.92
CA GLY A 134 8.22 10.91 -22.78
C GLY A 134 9.36 9.90 -22.68
N GLU A 135 10.13 9.93 -21.59
CA GLU A 135 11.16 8.94 -21.28
C GLU A 135 10.51 7.67 -20.71
N ASP A 136 11.18 6.53 -20.91
CA ASP A 136 10.72 5.26 -20.35
C ASP A 136 10.76 5.27 -18.80
N MET A 137 9.79 4.60 -18.18
CA MET A 137 9.68 4.48 -16.73
C MET A 137 9.90 3.04 -16.31
N GLU A 138 11.09 2.73 -15.80
CA GLU A 138 11.44 1.36 -15.40
C GLU A 138 10.61 0.84 -14.21
N LEU A 139 10.02 -0.35 -14.37
CA LEU A 139 9.34 -1.09 -13.31
C LEU A 139 10.26 -2.12 -12.66
N GLY A 140 10.71 -1.80 -11.44
CA GLY A 140 11.57 -2.70 -10.66
C GLY A 140 13.02 -2.72 -11.13
N LYS A 141 13.92 -3.02 -10.20
CA LYS A 141 15.31 -3.39 -10.47
C LYS A 141 15.60 -4.69 -9.75
#